data_AF-A0AAW6BB06-F1
#
_entry.id   AF-A0AAW6BB06-F1
#
_cell.length_a   1.000
_cell.length_b   1.000
_cell.length_c   1.000
_cell.angle_alpha   90.00
_cell.angle_beta   90.00
_cell.angle_gamma   90.00
#
_symmetry.space_group_name_H-M   'P 1'
#
loop_
_entity.id
_entity.type
_entity.pdbx_description
1 polymer ?
#
loop_
_entity_poly.entity_id
_entity_poly.type
_entity_poly.pdbx_seq_one_letter_code
_entity_poly.pdbx_strand_id
1 'polypeptide(L)'
;MKTSVPNTTQAASTITKKNVITHFLGERNIYINSTKINGSASINNISLVNNSGTEIETNDTVLTDGKYTLKAQATVIGLTPTSTDRSIIIANNNGEILGSANVSAHGTIAQGGIEFDFTIKNGKLSCTSLGNVAKNTKKTTKKKAKKRNKKVTHKRSHKKAHKKVTKHTRKRR
;
A
#
# COMPACT_ATOMS: atom_id res chain seq x y z
N MET A 1 47.68 12.85 -19.19
CA MET A 1 47.09 11.49 -19.32
C MET A 1 45.86 11.44 -18.41
N LYS A 2 44.65 11.28 -18.97
CA LYS A 2 43.42 11.11 -18.17
C LYS A 2 43.29 9.63 -17.84
N THR A 3 43.44 9.28 -16.57
CA THR A 3 43.16 7.94 -16.06
C THR A 3 41.66 7.71 -16.07
N SER A 4 41.19 6.79 -16.92
CA SER A 4 39.81 6.31 -16.89
C SER A 4 39.60 5.52 -15.60
N VAL A 5 38.70 6.01 -14.74
CA VAL A 5 38.23 5.28 -13.57
C VAL A 5 37.59 3.97 -14.07
N PRO A 6 37.99 2.79 -13.55
CA PRO A 6 37.36 1.54 -13.94
C PRO A 6 35.90 1.60 -13.52
N ASN A 7 35.01 1.45 -14.51
CA ASN A 7 33.58 1.33 -14.29
C ASN A 7 33.39 0.02 -13.50
N THR A 8 33.22 0.12 -12.18
CA THR A 8 32.91 -1.03 -11.33
C THR A 8 31.50 -1.47 -11.68
N THR A 9 31.40 -2.35 -12.67
CA THR A 9 30.20 -3.14 -12.92
C THR A 9 29.91 -3.90 -11.64
N GLN A 10 28.95 -3.42 -10.83
CA GLN A 10 28.48 -4.16 -9.66
C GLN A 10 28.15 -5.57 -10.13
N ALA A 11 28.82 -6.57 -9.56
CA ALA A 11 28.46 -7.97 -9.79
C ALA A 11 26.96 -8.09 -9.52
N ALA A 12 26.20 -8.60 -10.50
CA ALA A 12 24.78 -8.82 -10.35
C ALA A 12 24.57 -9.64 -9.07
N SER A 13 23.72 -9.16 -8.16
CA SER A 13 23.45 -9.88 -6.91
C SER A 13 22.89 -11.25 -7.25
N THR A 14 23.61 -12.29 -6.87
CA THR A 14 23.18 -13.68 -7.04
C THR A 14 21.93 -13.91 -6.21
N ILE A 15 20.81 -14.23 -6.87
CA ILE A 15 19.55 -14.57 -6.20
C ILE A 15 19.47 -16.09 -6.09
N THR A 16 19.36 -16.59 -4.86
CA THR A 16 19.09 -18.01 -4.59
C THR A 16 17.66 -18.24 -4.11
N LYS A 17 17.21 -19.50 -4.07
CA LYS A 17 15.92 -19.86 -3.43
C LYS A 17 15.83 -19.35 -2.00
N LYS A 18 16.92 -19.42 -1.21
CA LYS A 18 16.98 -18.85 0.13
C LYS A 18 16.71 -17.35 0.14
N ASN A 19 17.31 -16.59 -0.79
CA ASN A 19 17.07 -15.15 -0.90
C ASN A 19 15.59 -14.85 -1.21
N VAL A 20 14.96 -15.62 -2.11
CA VAL A 20 13.52 -15.48 -2.43
C VAL A 20 12.67 -15.71 -1.18
N ILE A 21 12.91 -16.80 -0.46
CA ILE A 21 12.17 -17.14 0.77
C ILE A 21 12.34 -16.04 1.81
N THR A 22 13.56 -15.58 2.07
CA THR A 22 13.80 -14.50 3.03
C THR A 22 13.12 -13.20 2.61
N HIS A 23 13.16 -12.85 1.32
CA HIS A 23 12.57 -11.61 0.81
C HIS A 23 11.04 -11.58 0.96
N PHE A 24 10.36 -12.64 0.54
CA PHE A 24 8.89 -12.66 0.54
C PHE A 24 8.29 -13.19 1.85
N LEU A 25 8.90 -14.21 2.47
CA LEU A 25 8.32 -14.94 3.59
C LEU A 25 9.00 -14.65 4.94
N GLY A 26 10.03 -13.79 4.97
CA GLY A 26 10.76 -13.44 6.20
C GLY A 26 9.84 -12.91 7.30
N GLU A 27 9.28 -11.73 7.11
CA GLU A 27 8.32 -11.11 8.03
C GLU A 27 6.94 -10.94 7.38
N ARG A 28 5.89 -11.35 8.12
CA ARG A 28 4.51 -11.37 7.64
C ARG A 28 3.63 -10.46 8.47
N ASN A 29 2.75 -9.76 7.79
CA ASN A 29 1.71 -8.93 8.33
C ASN A 29 0.35 -9.49 7.90
N ILE A 30 -0.65 -9.29 8.76
CA ILE A 30 -1.97 -9.89 8.61
C ILE A 30 -3.00 -8.76 8.53
N TYR A 31 -3.88 -8.83 7.55
CA TYR A 31 -4.84 -7.78 7.28
C TYR A 31 -6.25 -8.33 7.13
N ILE A 32 -7.24 -7.56 7.59
CA ILE A 32 -8.66 -7.73 7.29
C ILE A 32 -9.17 -6.38 6.78
N ASN A 33 -9.85 -6.37 5.63
CA ASN A 33 -10.36 -5.14 5.02
C ASN A 33 -9.30 -4.01 4.94
N SER A 34 -8.08 -4.35 4.52
CA SER A 34 -6.90 -3.46 4.46
C SER A 34 -6.41 -2.88 5.79
N THR A 35 -6.94 -3.35 6.92
CA THR A 35 -6.48 -2.95 8.27
C THR A 35 -5.58 -4.03 8.82
N LYS A 36 -4.36 -3.67 9.23
CA LYS A 36 -3.44 -4.60 9.89
C LYS A 36 -4.04 -5.01 11.24
N ILE A 37 -4.07 -6.30 11.51
CA ILE A 37 -4.56 -6.88 12.75
C ILE A 37 -3.43 -7.58 13.51
N ASN A 38 -3.65 -7.83 14.80
CA ASN A 38 -2.78 -8.67 15.60
C ASN A 38 -3.01 -10.14 15.28
N GLY A 39 -1.91 -10.89 15.23
CA GLY A 39 -1.88 -12.31 14.91
C GLY A 39 -0.50 -12.68 14.38
N SER A 40 -0.25 -13.97 14.26
CA SER A 40 0.98 -14.49 13.64
C SER A 40 0.63 -15.51 12.57
N ALA A 41 1.35 -15.48 11.46
CA ALA A 41 1.15 -16.39 10.33
C ALA A 41 2.36 -17.30 10.23
N SER A 42 2.24 -18.59 10.49
CA SER A 42 3.29 -19.59 10.25
C SER A 42 3.21 -20.10 8.81
N ILE A 43 4.35 -20.24 8.13
CA ILE A 43 4.42 -20.68 6.73
C ILE A 43 5.16 -22.01 6.65
N ASN A 44 4.53 -23.00 6.01
CA ASN A 44 5.07 -24.35 5.85
C ASN A 44 4.92 -24.81 4.40
N ASN A 45 5.54 -25.95 4.06
CA ASN A 45 5.40 -26.62 2.76
C ASN A 45 5.75 -25.68 1.59
N ILE A 46 6.90 -25.00 1.71
CA ILE A 46 7.37 -24.02 0.72
C ILE A 46 7.92 -24.73 -0.51
N SER A 47 7.30 -24.46 -1.65
CA SER A 47 7.73 -24.90 -2.98
C SER A 47 8.00 -23.68 -3.86
N LEU A 48 9.10 -23.73 -4.61
CA LEU A 48 9.45 -22.70 -5.58
C LEU A 48 9.58 -23.37 -6.93
N VAL A 49 8.83 -22.90 -7.91
CA VAL A 49 8.73 -23.52 -9.23
C VAL A 49 9.09 -22.49 -10.30
N ASN A 50 9.82 -22.91 -11.32
CA ASN A 50 10.12 -22.05 -12.47
C ASN A 50 8.95 -22.05 -13.49
N ASN A 51 9.07 -21.25 -14.55
CA ASN A 51 8.02 -21.16 -15.59
C ASN A 51 7.72 -22.48 -16.33
N SER A 52 8.61 -23.47 -16.29
CA SER A 52 8.37 -24.79 -16.89
C SER A 52 7.68 -25.77 -15.95
N GLY A 53 7.33 -25.35 -14.73
CA GLY A 53 6.74 -26.24 -13.73
C GLY A 53 7.75 -27.09 -12.96
N THR A 54 9.05 -26.84 -13.14
CA THR A 54 10.12 -27.57 -12.44
C THR A 54 10.36 -26.96 -11.07
N GLU A 55 10.31 -27.79 -10.04
CA GLU A 55 10.60 -27.38 -8.67
C GLU A 55 12.10 -27.12 -8.48
N ILE A 56 12.41 -26.02 -7.80
CA ILE A 56 13.75 -25.68 -7.32
C ILE A 56 13.86 -26.27 -5.92
N GLU A 57 14.56 -27.38 -5.77
CA GLU A 57 14.59 -28.11 -4.49
C GLU A 57 15.52 -27.45 -3.48
N THR A 58 16.75 -27.12 -3.88
CA THR A 58 17.80 -26.69 -2.94
C THR A 58 17.80 -25.18 -2.70
N ASN A 59 18.06 -24.80 -1.44
CA ASN A 59 18.02 -23.41 -1.02
C ASN A 59 19.13 -22.54 -1.65
N ASP A 60 20.27 -23.14 -1.96
CA ASP A 60 21.43 -22.43 -2.50
C ASP A 60 21.45 -22.43 -4.04
N THR A 61 20.45 -23.01 -4.71
CA THR A 61 20.33 -22.94 -6.17
C THR A 61 20.25 -21.48 -6.61
N VAL A 62 21.19 -21.08 -7.47
CA VAL A 62 21.20 -19.78 -8.13
C VAL A 62 20.09 -19.76 -9.17
N LEU A 63 19.25 -18.74 -9.09
CA LEU A 63 18.13 -18.53 -9.99
C LEU A 63 18.55 -17.61 -11.13
N THR A 64 18.13 -17.95 -12.34
CA THR A 64 18.35 -17.13 -13.53
C THR A 64 17.22 -16.12 -13.73
N ASP A 65 17.41 -15.18 -14.63
CA ASP A 65 16.34 -14.27 -15.02
C ASP A 65 15.16 -15.07 -15.61
N GLY A 66 13.94 -14.73 -15.20
CA GLY A 66 12.75 -15.48 -15.58
C GLY A 66 11.59 -15.33 -14.62
N LYS A 67 10.46 -15.96 -14.97
CA LYS A 67 9.25 -16.03 -14.15
C LYS A 67 9.30 -17.25 -13.23
N TYR A 68 8.87 -17.06 -11.99
CA TYR A 68 8.80 -18.08 -10.95
C TYR A 68 7.47 -17.98 -10.20
N THR A 69 7.05 -19.10 -9.60
CA THR A 69 5.88 -19.20 -8.74
C THR A 69 6.32 -19.72 -7.38
N LEU A 70 5.99 -18.98 -6.32
CA LEU A 70 6.19 -19.42 -4.94
C LEU A 70 4.87 -19.93 -4.38
N LYS A 71 4.88 -21.16 -3.86
CA LYS A 71 3.74 -21.80 -3.21
C LYS A 71 4.09 -22.16 -1.78
N ALA A 72 3.16 -21.94 -0.86
CA ALA A 72 3.28 -22.40 0.52
C ALA A 72 1.91 -22.52 1.17
N GLN A 73 1.88 -23.17 2.33
CA GLN A 73 0.71 -23.18 3.20
C GLN A 73 0.93 -22.21 4.35
N ALA A 74 -0.14 -21.50 4.73
CA ALA A 74 -0.12 -20.57 5.83
C ALA A 74 -1.13 -20.96 6.91
N THR A 75 -0.68 -20.94 8.17
CA THR A 75 -1.54 -21.07 9.35
C THR A 75 -1.46 -19.78 10.13
N VAL A 76 -2.59 -19.09 10.29
CA VAL A 76 -2.72 -17.86 11.06
C VAL A 76 -3.30 -18.17 12.43
N ILE A 77 -2.70 -17.66 13.50
CA ILE A 77 -3.17 -17.82 14.88
C ILE A 77 -3.27 -16.46 15.60
N GLY A 78 -3.95 -16.46 16.75
CA GLY A 78 -4.08 -15.28 17.61
C GLY A 78 -5.14 -14.29 17.13
N LEU A 79 -6.10 -14.77 16.33
CA LEU A 79 -7.19 -13.94 15.82
C LEU A 79 -8.24 -13.69 16.90
N THR A 80 -8.70 -12.46 17.01
CA THR A 80 -9.84 -12.12 17.88
C THR A 80 -11.12 -12.71 17.29
N PRO A 81 -11.91 -13.49 18.05
CA PRO A 81 -13.22 -13.99 17.62
C PRO A 81 -14.18 -12.86 17.19
N THR A 82 -15.00 -13.11 16.17
CA THR A 82 -16.09 -12.23 15.72
C THR A 82 -17.33 -13.04 15.41
N SER A 83 -18.50 -12.40 15.28
CA SER A 83 -19.76 -13.06 14.94
C SER A 83 -19.90 -13.45 13.46
N THR A 84 -18.96 -13.05 12.60
CA THR A 84 -18.98 -13.32 11.17
C THR A 84 -17.69 -13.97 10.70
N ASP A 85 -17.79 -14.73 9.61
CA ASP A 85 -16.65 -15.23 8.84
C ASP A 85 -15.85 -14.05 8.27
N ARG A 86 -14.54 -14.24 8.14
CA ARG A 86 -13.63 -13.20 7.64
C ARG A 86 -12.59 -13.81 6.70
N SER A 87 -12.23 -13.04 5.68
CA SER A 87 -11.06 -13.33 4.86
C SER A 87 -9.88 -12.50 5.34
N ILE A 88 -8.73 -13.16 5.45
CA ILE A 88 -7.48 -12.62 5.93
C ILE A 88 -6.52 -12.55 4.76
N ILE A 89 -5.87 -11.40 4.60
CA ILE A 89 -4.79 -11.21 3.66
C ILE A 89 -3.46 -11.34 4.40
N ILE A 90 -2.57 -12.15 3.87
CA ILE A 90 -1.20 -12.32 4.36
C ILE A 90 -0.30 -11.54 3.40
N ALA A 91 0.48 -10.61 3.94
CA ALA A 91 1.38 -9.78 3.16
C ALA A 91 2.75 -9.67 3.83
N ASN A 92 3.80 -9.37 3.07
CA ASN A 92 5.13 -9.13 3.63
C ASN A 92 5.24 -7.71 4.25
N ASN A 93 6.43 -7.36 4.73
CA ASN A 93 6.71 -6.03 5.28
C ASN A 93 6.59 -4.87 4.29
N ASN A 94 6.76 -5.14 2.99
CA ASN A 94 6.58 -4.15 1.95
C ASN A 94 5.08 -3.93 1.62
N GLY A 95 4.20 -4.71 2.24
CA GLY A 95 2.76 -4.72 1.99
C GLY A 95 2.38 -5.45 0.71
N GLU A 96 3.27 -6.27 0.15
CA GLU A 96 2.99 -7.12 -1.01
C GLU A 96 2.18 -8.33 -0.56
N ILE A 97 1.09 -8.61 -1.26
CA ILE A 97 0.19 -9.71 -0.92
C ILE A 97 0.87 -11.03 -1.31
N LEU A 98 0.90 -11.95 -0.35
CA LEU A 98 1.46 -13.30 -0.51
C LEU A 98 0.34 -14.32 -0.71
N GLY A 99 -0.82 -14.10 -0.09
CA GLY A 99 -1.95 -15.01 -0.17
C GLY A 99 -3.05 -14.66 0.81
N SER A 100 -3.94 -15.61 1.06
CA SER A 100 -5.09 -15.41 1.92
C SER A 100 -5.50 -16.67 2.68
N ALA A 101 -6.17 -16.46 3.81
CA ALA A 101 -6.78 -17.50 4.62
C ALA A 101 -8.21 -17.10 4.99
N ASN A 102 -9.08 -18.08 5.22
CA ASN A 102 -10.43 -17.82 5.72
C ASN A 102 -10.53 -18.28 7.18
N VAL A 103 -11.22 -17.48 7.99
CA VAL A 103 -11.53 -17.81 9.38
C VAL A 103 -13.04 -17.79 9.56
N SER A 104 -13.58 -18.85 10.18
CA SER A 104 -14.99 -18.91 10.52
C SER A 104 -15.34 -17.95 11.66
N ALA A 105 -16.62 -17.65 11.80
CA ALA A 105 -17.16 -16.97 12.97
C ALA A 105 -16.68 -17.68 14.25
N HIS A 106 -16.33 -16.87 15.25
CA HIS A 106 -15.74 -17.27 16.52
C HIS A 106 -14.38 -17.99 16.46
N GLY A 107 -13.83 -18.22 15.26
CA GLY A 107 -12.53 -18.83 15.06
C GLY A 107 -11.36 -17.94 15.47
N THR A 108 -10.34 -18.56 16.06
CA THR A 108 -9.07 -17.92 16.46
C THR A 108 -7.89 -18.34 15.59
N ILE A 109 -8.10 -19.33 14.72
CA ILE A 109 -7.12 -19.93 13.81
C ILE A 109 -7.69 -19.92 12.39
N ALA A 110 -6.85 -19.62 11.41
CA ALA A 110 -7.17 -19.69 9.99
C ALA A 110 -6.11 -20.50 9.24
N GLN A 111 -6.52 -21.20 8.19
CA GLN A 111 -5.61 -21.86 7.28
C GLN A 111 -5.83 -21.33 5.87
N GLY A 112 -4.75 -21.19 5.11
CA GLY A 112 -4.78 -20.58 3.80
C GLY A 112 -3.59 -20.95 2.93
N GLY A 113 -3.66 -20.49 1.68
CA GLY A 113 -2.62 -20.69 0.69
C GLY A 113 -1.82 -19.42 0.48
N ILE A 114 -0.53 -19.59 0.23
CA ILE A 114 0.34 -18.62 -0.41
C ILE A 114 0.63 -19.16 -1.79
N GLU A 115 0.26 -18.42 -2.82
CA GLU A 115 0.59 -18.75 -4.20
C GLU A 115 0.63 -17.45 -4.99
N PHE A 116 1.83 -17.09 -5.47
CA PHE A 116 2.02 -15.92 -6.29
C PHE A 116 3.17 -16.09 -7.26
N ASP A 117 3.10 -15.34 -8.35
CA ASP A 117 4.17 -15.26 -9.34
C ASP A 117 5.05 -14.04 -9.06
N PHE A 118 6.32 -14.14 -9.42
CA PHE A 118 7.26 -13.03 -9.47
C PHE A 118 8.27 -13.25 -10.60
N THR A 119 9.03 -12.23 -10.94
CA THR A 119 10.06 -12.27 -11.98
C THR A 119 11.41 -11.89 -11.39
N ILE A 120 12.45 -12.56 -11.85
CA ILE A 120 13.86 -12.19 -11.63
C ILE A 120 14.36 -11.51 -12.90
N LYS A 121 14.93 -10.32 -12.75
CA LYS A 121 15.56 -9.60 -13.87
C LYS A 121 16.81 -8.88 -13.38
N ASN A 122 17.95 -9.13 -14.02
CA ASN A 122 19.24 -8.56 -13.65
C ASN A 122 19.55 -8.71 -12.15
N GLY A 123 19.27 -9.88 -11.57
CA GLY A 123 19.50 -10.16 -10.15
C GLY A 123 18.58 -9.42 -9.19
N LYS A 124 17.42 -8.92 -9.64
CA LYS A 124 16.41 -8.25 -8.80
C LYS A 124 15.08 -9.00 -8.83
N LEU A 125 14.42 -9.05 -7.67
CA LEU A 125 13.07 -9.60 -7.51
C LEU A 125 12.01 -8.53 -7.84
N SER A 126 11.00 -8.89 -8.60
CA SER A 126 9.80 -8.07 -8.78
C SER A 126 8.85 -8.17 -7.58
N CYS A 127 7.85 -7.29 -7.52
CA CYS A 127 6.70 -7.47 -6.64
C CYS A 127 5.92 -8.75 -7.00
N THR A 128 5.07 -9.19 -6.06
CA THR A 128 4.17 -10.33 -6.26
C THR A 128 3.08 -10.02 -7.29
N SER A 129 2.58 -11.06 -7.97
CA SER A 129 1.46 -10.94 -8.91
C SER A 129 0.12 -10.59 -8.25
N LEU A 130 0.00 -10.78 -6.93
CA LEU A 130 -1.21 -10.48 -6.16
C LEU A 130 -1.34 -8.99 -5.81
N GLY A 131 -0.31 -8.19 -6.08
CA GLY A 131 -0.29 -6.76 -5.82
C GLY A 131 0.00 -6.42 -4.36
N ASN A 132 -0.46 -5.26 -3.91
CA ASN A 132 -0.19 -4.75 -2.56
C ASN A 132 -1.48 -4.53 -1.79
N VAL A 133 -1.41 -4.73 -0.47
CA VAL A 133 -2.45 -4.25 0.44
C VAL A 133 -2.50 -2.74 0.27
N ALA A 134 -3.66 -2.21 -0.10
CA ALA A 134 -3.84 -0.79 -0.35
C ALA A 134 -3.23 0.00 0.80
N LYS A 135 -2.13 0.72 0.53
CA LYS A 135 -1.64 1.70 1.50
C LYS A 135 -2.83 2.63 1.71
N ASN A 136 -3.25 2.81 2.96
CA ASN A 136 -4.10 3.92 3.35
C ASN A 136 -3.28 5.21 3.14
N THR A 137 -2.93 5.53 1.89
CA THR A 137 -2.65 6.88 1.49
C THR A 137 -3.98 7.58 1.70
N LYS A 138 -4.17 8.17 2.89
CA LYS A 138 -5.02 9.35 3.02
C LYS A 138 -4.76 10.15 1.77
N LYS A 139 -5.74 10.25 0.87
CA LYS A 139 -5.66 11.18 -0.25
C LYS A 139 -5.36 12.51 0.41
N THR A 140 -4.10 12.94 0.39
CA THR A 140 -3.76 14.34 0.52
C THR A 140 -4.30 14.94 -0.77
N THR A 141 -5.61 15.20 -0.77
CA THR A 141 -6.19 16.20 -1.62
C THR A 141 -5.35 17.44 -1.34
N LYS A 142 -4.39 17.72 -2.22
CA LYS A 142 -3.75 19.03 -2.28
C LYS A 142 -4.91 20.01 -2.27
N LYS A 143 -5.18 20.67 -1.13
CA LYS A 143 -6.12 21.77 -1.08
C LYS A 143 -5.65 22.71 -2.17
N LYS A 144 -6.36 22.76 -3.30
CA LYS A 144 -6.13 23.78 -4.31
C LYS A 144 -6.27 25.09 -3.56
N ALA A 145 -5.17 25.83 -3.43
CA ALA A 145 -5.20 27.16 -2.83
C ALA A 145 -6.26 27.95 -3.58
N LYS A 146 -7.34 28.29 -2.88
CA LYS A 146 -8.45 29.07 -3.43
C LYS A 146 -7.85 30.43 -3.80
N LYS A 147 -7.58 30.67 -5.09
CA LYS A 147 -7.19 31.99 -5.59
C LYS A 147 -8.29 32.96 -5.14
N ARG A 148 -7.98 33.79 -4.15
CA ARG A 148 -8.84 34.89 -3.71
C ARG A 148 -8.87 35.89 -4.86
N ASN A 149 -9.93 35.88 -5.65
CA ASN A 149 -10.17 36.97 -6.59
C ASN A 149 -10.33 38.26 -5.78
N LYS A 150 -9.43 39.20 -6.03
CA LYS A 150 -9.41 40.53 -5.43
C LYS A 150 -10.66 41.27 -5.93
N LYS A 151 -11.68 41.36 -5.09
CA LYS A 151 -12.93 42.06 -5.40
C LYS A 151 -12.62 43.56 -5.42
N VAL A 152 -12.42 44.12 -6.62
CA VAL A 152 -12.39 45.56 -6.83
C VAL A 152 -13.83 46.02 -6.94
N THR A 153 -14.31 46.74 -5.93
CA THR A 153 -15.61 47.43 -5.98
C THR A 153 -15.40 48.91 -5.75
N HIS A 154 -15.78 49.68 -6.77
CA HIS A 154 -15.61 51.13 -6.90
C HIS A 154 -16.28 51.89 -5.75
N LYS A 155 -15.59 52.92 -5.23
CA LYS A 155 -16.14 53.87 -4.25
C LYS A 155 -17.28 54.66 -4.90
N ARG A 156 -18.53 54.39 -4.53
CA ARG A 156 -19.67 55.28 -4.82
C ARG A 156 -19.59 56.50 -3.90
N SER A 157 -19.31 57.67 -4.46
CA SER A 157 -19.38 58.94 -3.75
C SER A 157 -20.85 59.32 -3.51
N HIS A 158 -21.31 59.29 -2.26
CA HIS A 158 -22.62 59.82 -1.91
C HIS A 158 -22.54 61.34 -1.78
N LYS A 159 -23.13 62.05 -2.75
CA LYS A 159 -23.35 63.50 -2.71
C LYS A 159 -24.40 63.78 -1.62
N LYS A 160 -24.03 64.51 -0.57
CA LYS A 160 -24.93 64.95 0.51
C LYS A 160 -26.02 65.87 -0.04
N ALA A 161 -27.29 65.52 0.15
CA ALA A 161 -28.40 66.45 -0.05
C ALA A 161 -28.88 66.94 1.33
N HIS A 162 -28.71 68.24 1.58
CA HIS A 162 -29.17 68.90 2.80
C HIS A 162 -30.70 69.04 2.77
N LYS A 163 -31.38 68.43 3.76
CA LYS A 163 -32.82 68.58 3.97
C LYS A 163 -33.08 69.96 4.58
N LYS A 164 -33.69 70.88 3.83
CA LYS A 164 -34.14 72.17 4.35
C LYS A 164 -35.31 71.95 5.32
N VAL A 165 -35.17 72.48 6.52
CA VAL A 165 -36.21 72.51 7.56
C VAL A 165 -37.20 73.61 7.23
N THR A 166 -38.47 73.28 7.01
CA THR A 166 -39.58 74.24 6.97
C THR A 166 -40.33 74.21 8.30
N LYS A 167 -40.23 75.30 9.05
CA LYS A 167 -41.04 75.57 10.25
C LYS A 167 -42.47 75.90 9.81
N HIS A 168 -43.46 75.16 10.31
CA HIS A 168 -44.84 75.61 10.31
C HIS A 168 -45.26 75.98 11.73
N THR A 169 -45.47 77.29 11.92
CA THR A 169 -46.10 77.89 13.09
C THR A 169 -47.57 78.17 12.80
N ARG A 170 -48.45 77.95 13.80
CA ARG A 170 -49.76 78.58 14.12
C ARG A 170 -50.84 77.53 14.38
N LYS A 171 -51.78 77.69 15.30
CA LYS A 171 -52.02 78.65 16.41
C LYS A 171 -53.10 77.99 17.28
N ARG A 172 -53.03 78.17 18.60
CA ARG A 172 -54.12 77.90 19.55
C ARG A 172 -55.34 78.79 19.26
N ARG A 173 -56.52 78.21 19.25
CA ARG A 173 -57.74 78.72 19.90
C ARG A 173 -58.60 77.54 20.29
#